data_AF-A0A060CLT4-F1
#
_entry.id   AF-A0A060CLT4-F1
#
_cell.length_a   1.000
_cell.length_b   1.000
_cell.length_c   1.000
_cell.angle_alpha   90.00
_cell.angle_beta   90.00
_cell.angle_gamma   90.00
#
_symmetry.space_group_name_H-M   'P 1'
#
loop_
_entity.id
_entity.type
_entity.pdbx_description
1 polymer ?
#
loop_
_entity_poly.entity_id
_entity_poly.type
_entity_poly.pdbx_seq_one_letter_code
_entity_poly.pdbx_strand_id
1 'polypeptide(L)'
;VAADAKTGIPADYLRLYQAAGRQYGIPWNLLAAIGKTESDHGRDPSTGVRSGTNSAGAAGPMQIGVRGAAGNNWGGTPRHPATQHTGGVGTDGNADGWADVHDPADAIPGAARYLLAHGAPGNLTRAVFAYNHDTGYVHRVMTPSRPLRDRHHHTRHSHRDG
;
A
#
# COMPACT_ATOMS: atom_id res chain seq x y z
N VAL A 1 -2.05 18.41 -1.18
CA VAL A 1 -1.23 18.26 -2.40
C VAL A 1 -2.11 17.83 -3.56
N ALA A 2 -1.92 18.40 -4.76
CA ALA A 2 -2.69 18.02 -5.94
C ALA A 2 -2.25 16.63 -6.44
N ALA A 3 -3.20 15.80 -6.88
CA ALA A 3 -2.89 14.54 -7.55
C ALA A 3 -2.25 14.81 -8.91
N ASP A 4 -1.33 13.96 -9.36
CA ASP A 4 -0.86 14.03 -10.73
C ASP A 4 -2.01 13.64 -11.66
N ALA A 5 -2.50 14.60 -12.44
CA ALA A 5 -3.72 14.47 -13.24
C ALA A 5 -3.65 13.36 -14.30
N LYS A 6 -2.44 12.87 -14.62
CA LYS A 6 -2.22 11.77 -15.57
C LYS A 6 -2.34 10.39 -14.93
N THR A 7 -2.06 10.26 -13.63
CA THR A 7 -2.01 8.97 -12.93
C THR A 7 -3.09 8.82 -11.86
N GLY A 8 -3.65 9.93 -11.35
CA GLY A 8 -4.61 9.92 -10.24
C GLY A 8 -3.97 9.63 -8.87
N ILE A 9 -2.63 9.62 -8.81
CA ILE A 9 -1.83 9.34 -7.62
C ILE A 9 -1.48 10.68 -6.93
N PRO A 10 -1.62 10.81 -5.60
CA PRO A 10 -1.10 11.96 -4.86
C PRO A 10 0.40 12.18 -5.13
N ALA A 11 0.82 13.42 -5.39
CA ALA A 11 2.21 13.72 -5.77
C ALA A 11 3.27 13.19 -4.77
N ASP A 12 2.98 13.24 -3.48
CA ASP A 12 3.86 12.71 -2.43
C ASP A 12 4.03 11.21 -2.56
N TYR A 13 2.93 10.47 -2.73
CA TYR A 13 2.95 9.03 -2.94
C TYR A 13 3.67 8.64 -4.23
N LEU A 14 3.46 9.37 -5.33
CA LEU A 14 4.16 9.11 -6.58
C LEU A 14 5.68 9.19 -6.41
N ARG A 15 6.17 10.22 -5.70
CA ARG A 15 7.59 10.36 -5.39
C ARG A 15 8.12 9.20 -4.56
N LEU A 16 7.38 8.79 -3.53
CA LEU A 16 7.75 7.66 -2.68
C LEU A 16 7.79 6.32 -3.43
N TYR A 17 6.78 6.05 -4.28
CA TYR A 17 6.79 4.84 -5.12
C TYR A 17 7.97 4.79 -6.08
N GLN A 18 8.29 5.91 -6.74
CA GLN A 18 9.43 6.00 -7.65
C GLN A 18 10.76 5.84 -6.92
N ALA A 19 10.91 6.46 -5.75
CA ALA A 19 12.10 6.34 -4.92
C ALA A 19 12.32 4.89 -4.44
N ALA A 20 11.28 4.27 -3.85
CA ALA A 20 11.33 2.88 -3.41
C ALA A 20 11.56 1.92 -4.59
N GLY A 21 10.89 2.13 -5.72
CA GLY A 21 11.08 1.30 -6.90
C GLY A 21 12.53 1.31 -7.39
N ARG A 22 13.17 2.48 -7.42
CA ARG A 22 14.61 2.60 -7.75
C ARG A 22 15.48 1.93 -6.69
N GLN A 23 15.21 2.13 -5.41
CA GLN A 23 16.01 1.61 -4.30
C GLN A 23 15.98 0.07 -4.22
N TYR A 24 14.82 -0.53 -4.43
CA TYR A 24 14.58 -1.96 -4.24
C TYR A 24 14.54 -2.75 -5.55
N GLY A 25 14.70 -2.10 -6.71
CA GLY A 25 14.62 -2.79 -8.02
C GLY A 25 13.22 -3.33 -8.32
N ILE A 26 12.18 -2.75 -7.71
CA ILE A 26 10.78 -3.10 -7.92
C ILE A 26 10.15 -2.09 -8.88
N PRO A 27 9.33 -2.52 -9.86
CA PRO A 27 8.60 -1.57 -10.70
C PRO A 27 7.73 -0.63 -9.85
N TRP A 28 7.97 0.69 -9.91
CA TRP A 28 7.25 1.65 -9.06
C TRP A 28 5.74 1.62 -9.30
N ASN A 29 5.32 1.31 -10.53
CA ASN A 29 3.93 1.13 -10.91
C ASN A 29 3.28 -0.07 -10.21
N LEU A 30 4.04 -1.12 -9.88
CA LEU A 30 3.56 -2.24 -9.08
C LEU A 30 3.29 -1.81 -7.63
N LEU A 31 4.22 -1.06 -7.02
CA LEU A 31 4.03 -0.49 -5.67
C LEU A 31 2.82 0.46 -5.64
N ALA A 32 2.66 1.28 -6.68
CA ALA A 32 1.49 2.15 -6.82
C ALA A 32 0.20 1.35 -6.98
N ALA A 33 0.19 0.27 -7.77
CA ALA A 33 -0.99 -0.58 -7.93
C ALA A 33 -1.39 -1.27 -6.61
N ILE A 34 -0.42 -1.72 -5.82
CA ILE A 34 -0.66 -2.23 -4.46
C ILE A 34 -1.27 -1.12 -3.59
N GLY A 35 -0.62 0.04 -3.46
CA GLY A 35 -1.14 1.10 -2.60
C GLY A 35 -2.49 1.68 -3.04
N LYS A 36 -2.80 1.67 -4.36
CA LYS A 36 -4.14 1.97 -4.87
C LYS A 36 -5.16 0.95 -4.37
N THR A 37 -4.84 -0.34 -4.48
CA THR A 37 -5.71 -1.45 -4.11
C THR A 37 -5.94 -1.52 -2.61
N GLU A 38 -4.92 -1.23 -1.82
CA GLU A 38 -4.97 -1.32 -0.35
C GLU A 38 -5.71 -0.16 0.31
N SER A 39 -5.53 1.08 -0.17
CA SER A 39 -5.99 2.26 0.56
C SER A 39 -6.27 3.49 -0.30
N ASP A 40 -6.35 3.33 -1.62
CA ASP A 40 -6.40 4.44 -2.55
C ASP A 40 -5.25 5.46 -2.35
N HIS A 41 -4.03 4.96 -2.16
CA HIS A 41 -2.85 5.77 -1.82
C HIS A 41 -3.03 6.57 -0.52
N GLY A 42 -3.53 5.89 0.52
CA GLY A 42 -3.80 6.47 1.84
C GLY A 42 -4.99 7.43 1.90
N ARG A 43 -5.80 7.51 0.85
CA ARG A 43 -6.98 8.39 0.80
C ARG A 43 -8.22 7.75 1.43
N ASP A 44 -8.31 6.42 1.39
CA ASP A 44 -9.40 5.67 2.01
C ASP A 44 -9.57 6.10 3.49
N PRO A 45 -10.78 6.52 3.92
CA PRO A 45 -11.03 7.00 5.27
C PRO A 45 -11.26 5.87 6.30
N SER A 46 -11.26 4.61 5.87
CA SER A 46 -11.47 3.46 6.75
C SER A 46 -10.38 3.29 7.81
N THR A 47 -10.77 2.65 8.92
CA THR A 47 -9.84 2.30 10.01
C THR A 47 -8.74 1.37 9.51
N GLY A 48 -7.51 1.59 9.98
CA GLY A 48 -6.34 0.82 9.57
C GLY A 48 -5.40 1.61 8.67
N VAL A 49 -5.92 2.51 7.84
CA VAL A 49 -5.10 3.25 6.85
C VAL A 49 -4.23 4.32 7.51
N ARG A 50 -4.84 5.23 8.29
CA ARG A 50 -4.14 6.35 8.96
C ARG A 50 -3.84 6.08 10.43
N SER A 51 -4.56 5.15 11.05
CA SER A 51 -4.37 4.73 12.43
C SER A 51 -5.03 3.38 12.69
N GLY A 52 -4.58 2.71 13.76
CA GLY A 52 -5.13 1.42 14.17
C GLY A 52 -4.87 0.31 13.15
N THR A 53 -5.75 -0.69 13.13
CA THR A 53 -5.69 -1.81 12.17
C THR A 53 -7.08 -2.07 11.60
N ASN A 54 -7.14 -2.71 10.43
CA ASN A 54 -8.36 -3.36 9.97
C ASN A 54 -8.68 -4.62 10.83
N SER A 55 -9.77 -5.33 10.50
CA SER A 55 -10.22 -6.54 11.22
C SER A 55 -9.22 -7.71 11.15
N ALA A 56 -8.37 -7.75 10.12
CA ALA A 56 -7.33 -8.78 9.98
C ALA A 56 -6.02 -8.41 10.69
N GLY A 57 -5.90 -7.18 11.21
CA GLY A 57 -4.70 -6.69 11.89
C GLY A 57 -3.68 -6.02 10.96
N ALA A 58 -4.07 -5.67 9.72
CA ALA A 58 -3.25 -4.90 8.80
C ALA A 58 -3.41 -3.38 9.00
N ALA A 59 -2.32 -2.65 8.80
CA ALA A 59 -2.20 -1.22 9.09
C ALA A 59 -1.44 -0.46 7.99
N GLY A 60 -1.65 0.85 7.96
CA GLY A 60 -0.96 1.77 7.08
C GLY A 60 -1.51 1.82 5.66
N PRO A 61 -0.99 2.73 4.83
CA PRO A 61 -1.43 2.90 3.44
C PRO A 61 -1.09 1.69 2.54
N MET A 62 -0.18 0.83 2.99
CA MET A 62 0.18 -0.41 2.31
C MET A 62 -0.45 -1.65 2.96
N GLN A 63 -1.32 -1.47 3.96
CA GLN A 63 -2.04 -2.53 4.68
C GLN A 63 -1.13 -3.72 5.06
N ILE A 64 -0.06 -3.42 5.79
CA ILE A 64 0.92 -4.39 6.27
C ILE A 64 0.46 -4.95 7.63
N GLY A 65 0.55 -6.27 7.80
CA GLY A 65 0.21 -6.97 9.03
C GLY A 65 1.09 -6.57 10.21
N VAL A 66 0.50 -6.00 11.25
CA VAL A 66 1.17 -5.68 12.53
C VAL A 66 0.71 -6.58 13.68
N ARG A 67 -0.37 -7.35 13.46
CA ARG A 67 -0.94 -8.35 14.36
C ARG A 67 -1.94 -9.21 13.60
N GLY A 68 -2.52 -10.20 14.27
CA GLY A 68 -3.67 -10.94 13.75
C GLY A 68 -3.33 -11.88 12.58
N ALA A 69 -4.22 -11.95 11.60
CA ALA A 69 -4.17 -12.93 10.52
C ALA A 69 -3.48 -12.40 9.23
N ALA A 70 -3.13 -11.12 9.18
CA ALA A 70 -2.43 -10.54 8.03
C ALA A 70 -1.03 -11.16 7.88
N GLY A 71 -0.75 -11.76 6.71
CA GLY A 71 0.49 -12.52 6.47
C GLY A 71 1.70 -11.68 6.05
N ASN A 72 1.48 -10.42 5.63
CA ASN A 72 2.54 -9.49 5.26
C ASN A 72 3.10 -8.80 6.50
N ASN A 73 3.99 -9.46 7.24
CA ASN A 73 4.41 -9.06 8.58
C ASN A 73 5.36 -7.84 8.62
N TRP A 74 4.93 -6.75 9.28
CA TRP A 74 5.75 -5.57 9.62
C TRP A 74 6.88 -5.90 10.58
N GLY A 75 6.63 -6.79 11.55
CA GLY A 75 7.57 -7.09 12.62
C GLY A 75 7.51 -6.05 13.74
N GLY A 76 7.15 -6.50 14.94
CA GLY A 76 7.07 -5.64 16.12
C GLY A 76 5.83 -4.74 16.16
N THR A 77 5.90 -3.67 16.95
CA THR A 77 4.81 -2.70 17.08
C THR A 77 4.66 -1.87 15.81
N PRO A 78 3.45 -1.33 15.51
CA PRO A 78 3.20 -0.51 14.31
C PRO A 78 4.22 0.61 14.12
N ARG A 79 4.62 1.25 15.24
CA ARG A 79 5.73 2.18 15.31
C ARG A 79 6.77 1.69 16.31
N HIS A 80 8.03 1.67 15.92
CA HIS A 80 9.17 1.33 16.80
C HIS A 80 10.43 2.07 16.37
N PRO A 81 11.44 2.24 17.25
CA PRO A 81 12.71 2.85 16.87
C PRO A 81 13.36 2.09 15.71
N ALA A 82 13.94 2.80 14.74
CA ALA A 82 14.61 2.21 13.58
C ALA A 82 15.79 1.29 13.96
N THR A 83 16.36 1.48 15.15
CA THR A 83 17.42 0.64 15.72
C THR A 83 16.94 -0.73 16.20
N GLN A 84 15.62 -0.93 16.32
CA GLN A 84 15.04 -2.19 16.76
C GLN A 84 14.84 -3.13 15.57
N HIS A 85 15.48 -4.31 15.62
CA HIS A 85 15.28 -5.36 14.62
C HIS A 85 14.18 -6.33 15.05
N THR A 86 13.06 -6.32 14.32
CA THR A 86 11.82 -7.01 14.73
C THR A 86 11.48 -8.26 13.90
N GLY A 87 12.36 -8.65 12.97
CA GLY A 87 12.19 -9.85 12.14
C GLY A 87 11.13 -9.73 11.03
N GLY A 88 10.53 -8.55 10.83
CA GLY A 88 9.62 -8.26 9.73
C GLY A 88 10.19 -7.26 8.72
N VAL A 89 9.30 -6.65 7.94
CA VAL A 89 9.68 -5.69 6.88
C VAL A 89 9.75 -4.24 7.32
N GLY A 90 9.50 -3.96 8.61
CA GLY A 90 9.63 -2.65 9.22
C GLY A 90 10.95 -2.00 8.88
N THR A 91 10.88 -0.76 8.39
CA THR A 91 12.03 -0.01 7.91
C THR A 91 11.78 1.48 8.07
N ASP A 92 12.84 2.20 8.40
CA ASP A 92 12.89 3.66 8.40
C ASP A 92 13.30 4.11 6.99
N GLY A 93 12.31 4.51 6.18
CA GLY A 93 12.49 4.84 4.78
C GLY A 93 12.84 6.31 4.54
N ASN A 94 12.49 7.18 5.49
CA ASN A 94 12.77 8.62 5.44
C ASN A 94 13.98 9.06 6.31
N ALA A 95 14.58 8.12 7.05
CA ALA A 95 15.69 8.31 7.99
C ALA A 95 15.35 9.23 9.18
N ASP A 96 14.11 9.18 9.69
CA ASP A 96 13.66 9.98 10.83
C ASP A 96 13.91 9.31 12.21
N GLY A 97 14.46 8.09 12.21
CA GLY A 97 14.77 7.30 13.39
C GLY A 97 13.63 6.39 13.85
N TRP A 98 12.50 6.35 13.14
CA TRP A 98 11.37 5.47 13.41
C TRP A 98 11.07 4.60 12.20
N ALA A 99 10.59 3.38 12.48
CA ALA A 99 9.85 2.61 11.51
C ALA A 99 8.38 2.70 11.90
N ASP A 100 7.58 3.40 11.10
CA ASP A 100 6.13 3.60 11.31
C ASP A 100 5.31 3.08 10.14
N VAL A 101 4.52 2.03 10.38
CA VAL A 101 3.65 1.44 9.33
C VAL A 101 2.62 2.44 8.79
N HIS A 102 2.26 3.48 9.54
CA HIS A 102 1.30 4.51 9.12
C HIS A 102 1.96 5.65 8.34
N ASP A 103 3.30 5.78 8.37
CA ASP A 103 4.02 6.72 7.50
C ASP A 103 4.20 6.10 6.10
N PRO A 104 3.65 6.69 5.03
CA PRO A 104 3.88 6.19 3.68
C PRO A 104 5.36 6.14 3.28
N ALA A 105 6.22 7.00 3.86
CA ALA A 105 7.64 6.99 3.58
C ALA A 105 8.35 5.75 4.11
N ASP A 106 7.77 5.06 5.09
CA ASP A 106 8.27 3.80 5.66
C ASP A 106 7.49 2.59 5.13
N ALA A 107 6.17 2.71 5.05
CA ALA A 107 5.28 1.64 4.61
C ALA A 107 5.56 1.21 3.16
N ILE A 108 5.86 2.16 2.26
CA ILE A 108 6.14 1.85 0.85
C ILE A 108 7.46 1.07 0.71
N PRO A 109 8.59 1.52 1.31
CA PRO A 109 9.79 0.70 1.43
C PRO A 109 9.57 -0.66 2.11
N GLY A 110 8.76 -0.73 3.17
CA GLY A 110 8.41 -2.00 3.82
C GLY A 110 7.69 -2.97 2.88
N ALA A 111 6.73 -2.48 2.10
CA ALA A 111 6.07 -3.28 1.06
C ALA A 111 7.05 -3.77 -0.02
N ALA A 112 7.99 -2.92 -0.44
CA ALA A 112 9.03 -3.30 -1.40
C ALA A 112 9.96 -4.41 -0.85
N ARG A 113 10.38 -4.30 0.43
CA ARG A 113 11.15 -5.35 1.13
C ARG A 113 10.37 -6.66 1.21
N TYR A 114 9.07 -6.61 1.45
CA TYR A 114 8.22 -7.79 1.44
C TYR A 114 8.24 -8.48 0.07
N LEU A 115 8.02 -7.72 -1.01
CA LEU A 115 8.03 -8.28 -2.37
C LEU A 115 9.38 -8.91 -2.73
N LEU A 116 10.48 -8.26 -2.35
CA LEU A 116 11.83 -8.79 -2.54
C LEU A 116 12.03 -10.13 -1.82
N ALA A 117 11.62 -10.22 -0.56
CA ALA A 117 11.71 -11.45 0.22
C ALA A 117 10.90 -12.62 -0.40
N HIS A 118 9.91 -12.32 -1.23
CA HIS A 118 9.04 -13.29 -1.88
C HIS A 118 9.33 -13.50 -3.37
N GLY A 119 10.49 -13.01 -3.84
CA GLY A 119 11.05 -13.36 -5.15
C GLY A 119 10.89 -12.29 -6.23
N ALA A 120 10.42 -11.09 -5.91
CA ALA A 120 10.54 -9.97 -6.84
C ALA A 120 12.02 -9.52 -6.97
N PRO A 121 12.43 -8.93 -8.10
CA PRO A 121 11.65 -8.78 -9.34
C PRO A 121 11.57 -10.06 -10.20
N GLY A 122 12.28 -11.13 -9.85
CA GLY A 122 12.37 -12.36 -10.66
C GLY A 122 11.05 -13.10 -10.86
N ASN A 123 10.12 -13.02 -9.91
CA ASN A 123 8.78 -13.58 -10.00
C ASN A 123 7.75 -12.68 -9.31
N LEU A 124 7.30 -11.65 -10.03
CA LEU A 124 6.34 -10.66 -9.53
C LEU A 124 5.01 -11.31 -9.14
N THR A 125 4.48 -12.25 -9.94
CA THR A 125 3.21 -12.93 -9.65
C THR A 125 3.25 -13.64 -8.30
N ARG A 126 4.32 -14.39 -8.03
CA ARG A 126 4.51 -15.07 -6.74
C ARG A 126 4.63 -14.07 -5.59
N ALA A 127 5.38 -12.99 -5.77
CA ALA A 127 5.57 -11.99 -4.73
C ALA A 127 4.25 -11.26 -4.38
N VAL A 128 3.44 -10.91 -5.39
CA VAL A 128 2.13 -10.28 -5.19
C VAL A 128 1.14 -11.27 -4.57
N PHE A 129 1.16 -12.54 -4.96
CA PHE A 129 0.34 -13.58 -4.34
C PHE A 129 0.71 -13.83 -2.87
N ALA A 130 2.00 -13.74 -2.51
CA ALA A 130 2.42 -13.80 -1.12
C ALA A 130 1.92 -12.59 -0.32
N TYR A 131 1.88 -11.40 -0.95
CA TYR A 131 1.37 -10.18 -0.32
C TYR A 131 -0.12 -10.33 0.05
N ASN A 132 -0.91 -10.93 -0.85
CA ASN A 132 -2.30 -11.30 -0.60
C ASN A 132 -2.65 -12.56 -1.41
N HIS A 133 -3.02 -13.65 -0.72
CA HIS A 133 -3.32 -14.97 -1.29
C HIS A 133 -4.65 -15.04 -2.06
N ASP A 134 -5.02 -13.96 -2.76
CA ASP A 134 -6.18 -13.83 -3.63
C ASP A 134 -5.71 -13.71 -5.09
N THR A 135 -6.07 -14.68 -5.93
CA THR A 135 -5.73 -14.63 -7.37
C THR A 135 -6.40 -13.45 -8.07
N GLY A 136 -7.57 -13.01 -7.59
CA GLY A 136 -8.22 -11.79 -8.03
C GLY A 136 -7.43 -10.54 -7.66
N TYR A 137 -6.79 -10.52 -6.49
CA TYR A 137 -5.86 -9.44 -6.08
C TYR A 137 -4.66 -9.37 -7.00
N VAL A 138 -4.02 -10.52 -7.27
CA VAL A 138 -2.90 -10.61 -8.22
C VAL A 138 -3.32 -10.04 -9.58
N HIS A 139 -4.49 -10.43 -10.09
CA HIS A 139 -4.98 -9.91 -11.36
C HIS A 139 -5.23 -8.40 -11.32
N ARG A 140 -5.83 -7.86 -10.25
CA ARG A 140 -6.06 -6.40 -10.08
C ARG A 140 -4.74 -5.61 -10.06
N VAL A 141 -3.73 -6.11 -9.35
CA VAL A 141 -2.44 -5.44 -9.18
C VAL A 141 -1.56 -5.55 -10.42
N MET A 142 -1.57 -6.70 -11.10
CA MET A 142 -0.71 -6.93 -12.28
C MET A 142 -1.30 -6.38 -13.58
N THR A 143 -2.61 -6.12 -13.62
CA THR A 143 -3.22 -5.49 -14.78
C THR A 143 -2.88 -4.00 -14.78
N PRO A 144 -2.33 -3.45 -15.88
CA PRO A 144 -2.09 -2.00 -15.99
C PRO A 144 -3.39 -1.25 -15.73
N SER A 145 -3.40 -0.36 -14.74
CA SER A 145 -4.56 0.46 -14.45
C SER A 145 -4.85 1.35 -15.66
N ARG A 146 -5.88 1.00 -16.46
CA ARG A 146 -6.55 2.01 -17.29
C ARG A 146 -7.09 3.08 -16.34
N PRO A 147 -6.92 4.38 -16.62
CA PRO A 147 -7.42 5.42 -15.73
C PRO A 147 -8.90 5.18 -15.47
N LEU A 148 -9.24 4.96 -14.20
CA LEU A 148 -10.61 4.82 -13.73
C LEU A 148 -11.28 6.17 -13.99
N ARG A 149 -12.07 6.25 -15.05
CA ARG A 149 -13.04 7.34 -15.21
C ARG A 149 -13.96 7.27 -14.00
N ASP A 150 -14.01 8.34 -13.22
CA ASP A 150 -14.93 8.51 -12.11
C ASP A 150 -16.34 8.08 -12.53
N ARG A 151 -16.81 6.96 -12.00
CA ARG A 151 -18.25 6.69 -11.95
C ARG A 151 -18.78 7.47 -10.75
N HIS A 152 -19.06 8.75 -10.96
CA HIS A 152 -20.01 9.44 -10.10
C HIS A 152 -21.34 8.70 -10.19
N HIS A 153 -21.66 7.94 -9.15
CA HIS A 153 -23.03 7.51 -8.89
C HIS A 153 -23.86 8.77 -8.60
N HIS A 154 -24.41 9.38 -9.65
CA HIS A 154 -25.55 10.27 -9.50
C HIS A 154 -26.77 9.40 -9.22
N THR A 155 -27.01 9.12 -7.94
CA THR A 155 -28.33 8.72 -7.46
C THR A 155 -29.27 9.90 -7.70
N ARG A 156 -29.99 9.90 -8.82
CA ARG A 156 -31.19 10.73 -8.94
C ARG A 156 -32.28 10.09 -8.10
N HIS A 157 -32.43 10.56 -6.87
CA HIS A 157 -33.70 10.47 -6.17
C HIS A 157 -34.71 11.35 -6.92
N SER A 158 -35.62 10.73 -7.65
CA SER A 158 -36.87 11.36 -8.05
C SER A 158 -37.91 11.08 -6.97
N HIS A 159 -38.06 12.00 -6.03
CA HIS A 159 -39.33 12.24 -5.33
C HIS A 159 -39.98 13.45 -5.99
N ARG A 160 -41.22 13.29 -6.47
CA ARG A 160 -42.32 14.26 -6.38
C ARG A 160 -43.55 13.72 -7.11
N ASP A 161 -44.52 13.30 -6.31
CA ASP A 161 -45.90 13.77 -6.27
C ASP A 161 -46.52 14.37 -7.54
N GLY A 162 -47.66 13.81 -7.91
CA GLY A 162 -48.65 14.30 -8.87
C GLY A 162 -49.84 13.35 -8.90
#